data_AF-A0A836BEK3-F1
#
_entry.id   AF-A0A836BEK3-F1
#
_cell.length_a   1.000
_cell.length_b   1.000
_cell.length_c   1.000
_cell.angle_alpha   90.00
_cell.angle_beta   90.00
_cell.angle_gamma   90.00
#
_symmetry.space_group_name_H-M   'P 1'
#
loop_
_entity.id
_entity.type
_entity.pdbx_description
1 polymer ?
#
loop_
_entity_poly.entity_id
_entity_poly.type
_entity_poly.pdbx_seq_one_letter_code
_entity_poly.pdbx_strand_id
1 'polypeptide(L)'
;MKTIEAFERDIIIQTQFLYVFKPQSLIPKSSQQNTIFCGSGDSLAAALLAEAFSDLRVRAADPLDLIKNKQITKLHSVFLISISGKTISNIKVAKLARESIAITSNPKSKLAKACVRTIELKFPNSDVFTGGSLSFLQSALTCISLVTNFTMPNHEQIFKKAIIEAKKVKFTKRVFLLGNLHTYPLAMYGAAKFYELLGFDAHYERIEQFSHMGLFSVKKGDTVILLEEKNPHNVQLVKNLKKLGLKVFQPIITTSNKISQFLFYTFFTQMVPLLETKRKKKTDCHFVTSKNLRKVSDDMIY
;
A
#
# COMPACT_ATOMS: atom_id res chain seq x y z
N MET A 1 21.13 8.16 -11.61
CA MET A 1 20.83 7.01 -10.73
C MET A 1 19.79 6.14 -11.44
N LYS A 2 20.01 4.83 -11.50
CA LYS A 2 19.06 3.88 -12.11
C LYS A 2 17.84 3.71 -11.20
N THR A 3 16.68 3.37 -11.78
CA THR A 3 15.41 3.42 -11.01
C THR A 3 15.30 2.34 -9.94
N ILE A 4 15.98 1.20 -10.09
CA ILE A 4 16.05 0.15 -9.04
C ILE A 4 16.97 0.56 -7.88
N GLU A 5 18.11 1.19 -8.17
CA GLU A 5 19.02 1.71 -7.13
C GLU A 5 18.34 2.83 -6.32
N ALA A 6 17.60 3.70 -7.02
CA ALA A 6 16.79 4.73 -6.39
C ALA A 6 15.72 4.13 -5.46
N PHE A 7 15.00 3.11 -5.92
CA PHE A 7 13.97 2.45 -5.11
C PHE A 7 14.57 1.74 -3.88
N GLU A 8 15.72 1.09 -4.02
CA GLU A 8 16.45 0.49 -2.88
C GLU A 8 16.87 1.55 -1.87
N ARG A 9 17.40 2.70 -2.35
CA ARG A 9 17.76 3.82 -1.49
C ARG A 9 16.53 4.37 -0.77
N ASP A 10 15.41 4.56 -1.47
CA ASP A 10 14.15 5.03 -0.89
C ASP A 10 13.66 4.08 0.22
N ILE A 11 13.86 2.77 0.08
CA ILE A 11 13.55 1.80 1.15
C ILE A 11 14.49 1.96 2.34
N ILE A 12 15.80 2.08 2.12
CA ILE A 12 16.79 2.18 3.19
C ILE A 12 16.55 3.44 4.04
N ILE A 13 16.23 4.58 3.42
CA ILE A 13 15.99 5.84 4.16
C ILE A 13 14.66 5.85 4.92
N GLN A 14 13.77 4.88 4.73
CA GLN A 14 12.54 4.78 5.52
C GLN A 14 12.83 4.66 7.02
N THR A 15 13.90 3.97 7.42
CA THR A 15 14.27 3.86 8.84
C THR A 15 14.63 5.22 9.43
N GLN A 16 15.41 6.03 8.70
CA GLN A 16 15.74 7.40 9.09
C GLN A 16 14.50 8.29 9.17
N PHE A 17 13.60 8.16 8.19
CA PHE A 17 12.33 8.88 8.17
C PHE A 17 11.46 8.56 9.40
N LEU A 18 11.43 7.30 9.85
CA LEU A 18 10.61 6.88 11.00
C LEU A 18 11.06 7.51 12.33
N TYR A 19 12.32 7.91 12.47
CA TYR A 19 12.78 8.67 13.64
C TYR A 19 12.21 10.09 13.71
N VAL A 20 11.93 10.70 12.55
CA VAL A 20 11.46 12.09 12.46
C VAL A 20 9.97 12.20 12.15
N PHE A 21 9.30 11.08 11.90
CA PHE A 21 7.87 11.04 11.64
C PHE A 21 7.07 11.55 12.85
N LYS A 22 6.20 12.53 12.60
CA LYS A 22 5.27 13.07 13.60
C LYS A 22 3.84 12.67 13.24
N PRO A 23 3.13 11.92 14.11
CA PRO A 23 1.71 11.61 13.93
C PRO A 23 0.87 12.88 13.76
N GLN A 24 -0.19 12.79 12.96
CA GLN A 24 -1.19 13.86 12.85
C GLN A 24 -2.09 13.93 14.09
N SER A 25 -2.77 15.06 14.25
CA SER A 25 -3.84 15.18 15.25
C SER A 25 -5.00 14.25 14.88
N LEU A 26 -5.45 13.48 15.87
CA LEU A 26 -6.52 12.52 15.71
C LEU A 26 -7.85 13.19 15.31
N ILE A 27 -8.54 12.63 14.32
CA ILE A 27 -9.92 12.97 14.02
C ILE A 27 -10.79 12.45 15.18
N PRO A 28 -11.63 13.30 15.82
CA PRO A 28 -12.51 12.86 16.90
C PRO A 28 -13.36 11.65 16.49
N LYS A 29 -13.53 10.67 17.39
CA LYS A 29 -14.28 9.44 17.08
C LYS A 29 -15.70 9.71 16.56
N SER A 30 -16.37 10.76 17.05
CA SER A 30 -17.69 11.19 16.56
C SER A 30 -17.67 11.64 15.09
N SER A 31 -16.57 12.25 14.64
CA SER A 31 -16.39 12.70 13.25
C SER A 31 -15.92 11.59 12.31
N GLN A 32 -15.28 10.53 12.83
CA GLN A 32 -14.76 9.43 12.02
C GLN A 32 -15.87 8.72 11.20
N GLN A 33 -17.06 8.55 11.77
CA GLN A 33 -18.21 7.90 11.08
C GLN A 33 -18.65 8.66 9.81
N ASN A 34 -18.42 9.97 9.77
CA ASN A 34 -18.74 10.84 8.64
C ASN A 34 -17.51 11.17 7.78
N THR A 35 -16.44 10.37 7.89
CA THR A 35 -15.16 10.59 7.18
C THR A 35 -14.91 9.49 6.16
N ILE A 36 -14.46 9.90 4.97
CA ILE A 36 -14.01 8.99 3.91
C ILE A 36 -12.55 9.29 3.56
N PHE A 37 -11.72 8.27 3.47
CA PHE A 37 -10.37 8.33 2.90
C PHE A 37 -10.44 7.84 1.44
N CYS A 38 -9.87 8.63 0.52
CA CYS A 38 -10.01 8.43 -0.91
C CYS A 38 -8.66 8.56 -1.60
N GLY A 39 -8.34 7.65 -2.51
CA GLY A 39 -7.10 7.68 -3.30
C GLY A 39 -7.12 6.66 -4.42
N SER A 40 -6.02 6.56 -5.17
CA SER A 40 -5.87 5.57 -6.26
C SER A 40 -4.51 4.88 -6.17
N GLY A 41 -4.44 3.62 -6.61
CA GLY A 41 -3.21 2.81 -6.52
C GLY A 41 -2.71 2.69 -5.08
N ASP A 42 -1.42 2.95 -4.84
CA ASP A 42 -0.82 2.94 -3.50
C ASP A 42 -1.55 3.86 -2.50
N SER A 43 -2.13 4.96 -2.99
CA SER A 43 -2.89 5.91 -2.16
C SER A 43 -4.23 5.32 -1.70
N LEU A 44 -4.83 4.40 -2.48
CA LEU A 44 -6.02 3.65 -2.04
C LEU A 44 -5.66 2.61 -0.98
N ALA A 45 -4.50 1.95 -1.11
CA ALA A 45 -3.99 1.07 -0.05
C ALA A 45 -3.77 1.85 1.27
N ALA A 46 -3.26 3.08 1.21
CA ALA A 46 -3.16 3.94 2.40
C ALA A 46 -4.54 4.32 2.99
N ALA A 47 -5.54 4.58 2.15
CA ALA A 47 -6.92 4.84 2.59
C ALA A 47 -7.53 3.61 3.30
N LEU A 48 -7.36 2.42 2.74
CA LEU A 48 -7.83 1.16 3.34
C LEU A 48 -7.14 0.86 4.68
N LEU A 49 -5.90 1.32 4.87
CA LEU A 49 -5.23 1.23 6.18
C LEU A 49 -5.88 2.15 7.21
N ALA A 50 -6.29 3.37 6.86
CA ALA A 50 -7.07 4.21 7.78
C ALA A 50 -8.39 3.52 8.17
N GLU A 51 -9.12 2.95 7.21
CA GLU A 51 -10.33 2.18 7.51
C GLU A 51 -10.05 1.04 8.49
N ALA A 52 -9.04 0.20 8.22
CA ALA A 52 -8.67 -0.93 9.08
C ALA A 52 -8.26 -0.50 10.49
N PHE A 53 -7.38 0.50 10.63
CA PHE A 53 -6.89 0.99 11.93
C PHE A 53 -7.91 1.83 12.69
N SER A 54 -8.98 2.27 12.04
CA SER A 54 -10.11 2.92 12.69
C SER A 54 -11.14 1.94 13.25
N ASP A 55 -10.89 0.63 13.20
CA ASP A 55 -11.89 -0.41 13.45
C ASP A 55 -13.12 -0.25 12.55
N LEU A 56 -12.91 0.10 11.28
CA LEU A 56 -13.96 0.35 10.28
C LEU A 56 -14.86 1.56 10.59
N ARG A 57 -14.45 2.47 11.49
CA ARG A 57 -15.20 3.70 11.77
C ARG A 57 -15.16 4.70 10.61
N VAL A 58 -14.00 4.85 9.96
CA VAL A 58 -13.90 5.62 8.71
C VAL A 58 -14.04 4.68 7.52
N ARG A 59 -14.44 5.21 6.37
CA ARG A 59 -14.54 4.42 5.14
C ARG A 59 -13.40 4.72 4.18
N ALA A 60 -12.94 3.72 3.44
CA ALA A 60 -12.10 3.91 2.26
C ALA A 60 -12.95 3.82 0.98
N ALA A 61 -12.65 4.64 -0.04
CA ALA A 61 -13.37 4.60 -1.30
C ALA A 61 -12.47 4.91 -2.51
N ASP A 62 -12.79 4.28 -3.64
CA ASP A 62 -12.24 4.68 -4.94
C ASP A 62 -12.88 6.01 -5.39
N PRO A 63 -12.11 6.95 -5.95
CA PRO A 63 -12.65 8.24 -6.37
C PRO A 63 -13.71 8.12 -7.47
N LEU A 64 -13.67 7.11 -8.34
CA LEU A 64 -14.69 6.91 -9.37
C LEU A 64 -16.04 6.53 -8.76
N ASP A 65 -16.03 5.75 -7.67
CA ASP A 65 -17.25 5.40 -6.95
C ASP A 65 -17.86 6.63 -6.30
N LEU A 66 -17.04 7.49 -5.70
CA LEU A 66 -17.51 8.75 -5.11
C LEU A 66 -18.06 9.72 -6.17
N ILE A 67 -17.40 9.86 -7.32
CA ILE A 67 -17.88 10.71 -8.42
C ILE A 67 -19.25 10.26 -8.92
N LYS A 68 -19.46 8.94 -9.06
CA LYS A 68 -20.73 8.37 -9.51
C LYS A 68 -21.82 8.49 -8.44
N ASN A 69 -21.46 8.29 -7.17
CA ASN A 69 -22.38 8.30 -6.04
C ASN A 69 -22.30 9.62 -5.26
N LYS A 70 -22.58 10.73 -5.94
CA LYS A 70 -22.35 12.10 -5.44
C LYS A 70 -22.98 12.39 -4.07
N GLN A 71 -24.12 11.77 -3.76
CA GLN A 71 -24.78 11.97 -2.46
C GLN A 71 -23.91 11.48 -1.30
N ILE A 72 -23.20 10.36 -1.48
CA ILE A 72 -22.24 9.88 -0.48
C ILE A 72 -21.15 10.94 -0.29
N THR A 73 -20.56 11.42 -1.37
CA THR A 73 -19.48 12.42 -1.32
C THR A 73 -19.91 13.73 -0.66
N LYS A 74 -21.10 14.26 -1.00
CA LYS A 74 -21.65 15.52 -0.47
C LYS A 74 -22.00 15.48 1.00
N LEU A 75 -22.17 14.30 1.59
CA LEU A 75 -22.53 14.14 3.00
C LEU A 75 -21.31 13.94 3.92
N HIS A 76 -20.12 13.69 3.35
CA HIS A 76 -18.93 13.28 4.11
C HIS A 76 -17.79 14.28 3.96
N SER A 77 -16.96 14.36 5.01
CA SER A 77 -15.63 14.96 4.90
C SER A 77 -14.70 13.94 4.23
N VAL A 78 -13.97 14.34 3.19
CA VAL A 78 -13.17 13.45 2.36
C VAL A 78 -11.69 13.84 2.42
N PHE A 79 -10.86 12.91 2.90
CA PHE A 79 -9.40 13.00 2.88
C PHE A 79 -8.89 12.38 1.58
N LEU A 80 -8.24 13.18 0.74
CA LEU A 80 -7.83 12.82 -0.61
C LEU A 80 -6.32 12.61 -0.67
N ILE A 81 -5.89 11.35 -0.75
CA ILE A 81 -4.48 10.97 -0.82
C ILE A 81 -4.04 10.98 -2.29
N SER A 82 -3.06 11.83 -2.60
CA SER A 82 -2.39 11.86 -3.91
C SER A 82 -1.02 12.51 -3.78
N ILE A 83 0.05 11.74 -4.05
CA ILE A 83 1.42 12.26 -3.97
C ILE A 83 1.61 13.48 -4.87
N SER A 84 1.33 13.35 -6.17
CA SER A 84 1.49 14.46 -7.12
C SER A 84 0.39 15.52 -7.04
N GLY A 85 -0.79 15.15 -6.53
CA GLY A 85 -1.98 15.98 -6.52
C GLY A 85 -2.54 16.29 -7.92
N LYS A 86 -2.20 15.47 -8.93
CA LYS A 86 -2.60 15.65 -10.33
C LYS A 86 -3.76 14.75 -10.78
N THR A 87 -4.05 13.67 -10.05
CA THR A 87 -5.10 12.70 -10.42
C THR A 87 -6.46 13.39 -10.61
N ILE A 88 -7.02 13.33 -11.83
CA ILE A 88 -8.25 14.07 -12.18
C ILE A 88 -9.43 13.64 -11.30
N SER A 89 -9.59 12.34 -11.06
CA SER A 89 -10.71 11.81 -10.29
C SER A 89 -10.69 12.33 -8.85
N ASN A 90 -9.54 12.36 -8.19
CA ASN A 90 -9.39 12.99 -6.86
C ASN A 90 -9.77 14.47 -6.87
N ILE A 91 -9.33 15.23 -7.89
CA ILE A 91 -9.68 16.66 -8.02
C ILE A 91 -11.20 16.84 -8.20
N LYS A 92 -11.86 15.94 -8.93
CA LYS A 92 -13.33 15.96 -9.09
C LYS A 92 -14.04 15.67 -7.77
N VAL A 93 -13.58 14.66 -7.01
CA VAL A 93 -14.12 14.37 -5.66
C VAL A 93 -13.95 15.56 -4.73
N ALA A 94 -12.79 16.22 -4.75
CA ALA A 94 -12.49 17.39 -3.91
C ALA A 94 -13.54 18.50 -4.04
N LYS A 95 -14.02 18.73 -5.26
CA LYS A 95 -15.03 19.75 -5.58
C LYS A 95 -16.46 19.35 -5.22
N LEU A 96 -16.71 18.06 -4.97
CA LEU A 96 -18.03 17.52 -4.65
C LEU A 96 -18.24 17.27 -3.16
N ALA A 97 -17.15 17.06 -2.41
CA ALA A 97 -17.20 16.71 -1.00
C ALA A 97 -17.80 17.82 -0.15
N ARG A 98 -18.42 17.45 0.98
CA ARG A 98 -18.87 18.44 1.99
C ARG A 98 -17.70 19.29 2.46
N GLU A 99 -16.59 18.62 2.72
CA GLU A 99 -15.32 19.17 3.14
C GLU A 99 -14.22 18.29 2.54
N SER A 100 -13.20 18.90 1.95
CA SER A 100 -12.12 18.18 1.27
C SER A 100 -10.77 18.54 1.84
N ILE A 101 -10.00 17.53 2.25
CA ILE A 101 -8.65 17.68 2.79
C ILE A 101 -7.67 16.95 1.87
N ALA A 102 -6.71 17.66 1.28
CA ALA A 102 -5.66 17.02 0.49
C ALA A 102 -4.58 16.43 1.41
N ILE A 103 -4.14 15.21 1.14
CA ILE A 103 -2.94 14.60 1.70
C ILE A 103 -1.97 14.41 0.53
N THR A 104 -0.97 15.28 0.40
CA THR A 104 -0.13 15.37 -0.81
C THR A 104 1.27 15.89 -0.50
N SER A 105 2.26 15.51 -1.33
CA SER A 105 3.61 16.09 -1.25
C SER A 105 3.74 17.38 -2.05
N ASN A 106 2.70 17.77 -2.81
CA ASN A 106 2.70 19.00 -3.59
C ASN A 106 1.56 19.93 -3.13
N PRO A 107 1.81 20.84 -2.17
CA PRO A 107 0.81 21.78 -1.67
C PRO A 107 0.37 22.83 -2.71
N LYS A 108 1.06 22.93 -3.85
CA LYS A 108 0.69 23.82 -4.96
C LYS A 108 -0.08 23.10 -6.07
N SER A 109 -0.38 21.81 -5.90
CA SER A 109 -1.06 20.97 -6.89
C SER A 109 -2.51 21.41 -7.15
N LYS A 110 -3.09 20.90 -8.24
CA LYS A 110 -4.51 21.13 -8.56
C LYS A 110 -5.42 20.57 -7.46
N LEU A 111 -5.06 19.43 -6.86
CA LEU A 111 -5.79 18.86 -5.74
C LEU A 111 -5.74 19.77 -4.50
N ALA A 112 -4.55 20.20 -4.09
CA ALA A 112 -4.39 21.05 -2.91
C ALA A 112 -5.20 22.36 -3.04
N LYS A 113 -5.21 22.96 -4.23
CA LYS A 113 -6.01 24.17 -4.54
C LYS A 113 -7.52 23.93 -4.55
N ALA A 114 -7.97 22.69 -4.78
CA ALA A 114 -9.39 22.34 -4.78
C ALA A 114 -9.91 21.93 -3.39
N CYS A 115 -9.02 21.67 -2.44
CA CYS A 115 -9.35 21.28 -1.08
C CYS A 115 -9.37 22.50 -0.14
N VAL A 116 -10.17 22.44 0.92
CA VAL A 116 -10.21 23.51 1.94
C VAL A 116 -8.97 23.51 2.84
N ARG A 117 -8.30 22.35 2.95
CA ARG A 117 -7.08 22.19 3.75
C ARG A 117 -6.13 21.21 3.06
N THR A 118 -4.84 21.37 3.34
CA THR A 118 -3.79 20.43 2.92
C THR A 118 -3.01 19.93 4.13
N ILE A 119 -2.80 18.62 4.20
CA ILE A 119 -1.82 17.93 5.03
C ILE A 119 -0.64 17.60 4.12
N GLU A 120 0.47 18.29 4.32
CA GLU A 120 1.66 18.18 3.49
C GLU A 120 2.49 16.94 3.87
N LEU A 121 2.77 16.08 2.88
CA LEU A 121 3.68 14.95 3.03
C LEU A 121 5.10 15.42 2.74
N LYS A 122 5.93 15.44 3.78
CA LYS A 122 7.35 15.79 3.72
C LYS A 122 8.21 14.54 3.88
N PHE A 123 8.83 14.12 2.79
CA PHE A 123 9.83 13.05 2.75
C PHE A 123 10.98 13.45 1.82
N PRO A 124 12.19 12.91 2.06
CA PRO A 124 13.27 13.00 1.09
C PRO A 124 12.81 12.44 -0.26
N ASN A 125 12.89 13.25 -1.32
CA ASN A 125 12.68 12.79 -2.69
C ASN A 125 14.05 12.61 -3.35
N SER A 126 14.24 11.49 -4.06
CA SER A 126 15.44 11.26 -4.85
C SER A 126 15.37 11.92 -6.23
N ASP A 127 14.25 12.57 -6.57
CA ASP A 127 13.88 13.13 -7.88
C ASP A 127 13.94 12.10 -9.03
N VAL A 128 14.10 10.82 -8.69
CA VAL A 128 14.02 9.70 -9.60
C VAL A 128 12.63 9.11 -9.55
N PHE A 129 12.08 8.80 -10.73
CA PHE A 129 10.77 8.21 -10.85
C PHE A 129 10.81 6.71 -10.49
N THR A 130 10.54 6.39 -9.22
CA THR A 130 10.55 5.02 -8.66
C THR A 130 9.14 4.48 -8.43
N GLY A 131 9.02 3.20 -8.06
CA GLY A 131 7.74 2.56 -7.71
C GLY A 131 7.16 2.98 -6.35
N GLY A 132 7.49 4.17 -5.83
CA GLY A 132 6.89 4.74 -4.62
C GLY A 132 6.94 3.86 -3.36
N SER A 133 8.05 3.90 -2.61
CA SER A 133 8.19 3.17 -1.35
C SER A 133 8.01 4.08 -0.13
N LEU A 134 8.85 5.10 0.00
CA LEU A 134 8.82 6.05 1.10
C LEU A 134 7.54 6.92 1.10
N SER A 135 7.09 7.32 -0.10
CA SER A 135 5.84 8.06 -0.29
C SER A 135 4.62 7.28 0.19
N PHE A 136 4.59 5.96 -0.06
CA PHE A 136 3.56 5.06 0.47
C PHE A 136 3.63 4.98 1.99
N LEU A 137 4.81 4.70 2.57
CA LEU A 137 4.98 4.59 4.03
C LEU A 137 4.48 5.85 4.75
N GLN A 138 4.88 7.04 4.28
CA GLN A 138 4.42 8.28 4.88
C GLN A 138 2.92 8.48 4.71
N SER A 139 2.38 8.25 3.51
CA SER A 139 0.93 8.40 3.27
C SER A 139 0.12 7.49 4.19
N ALA A 140 0.53 6.23 4.31
CA ALA A 140 -0.10 5.24 5.19
C ALA A 140 -0.01 5.64 6.66
N LEU A 141 1.17 6.03 7.17
CA LEU A 141 1.32 6.46 8.56
C LEU A 141 0.55 7.74 8.86
N THR A 142 0.52 8.70 7.94
CA THR A 142 -0.32 9.90 8.04
C THR A 142 -1.80 9.51 8.15
N CYS A 143 -2.29 8.64 7.27
CA CYS A 143 -3.68 8.16 7.30
C CYS A 143 -4.02 7.42 8.59
N ILE A 144 -3.14 6.51 9.05
CA ILE A 144 -3.31 5.77 10.31
C ILE A 144 -3.33 6.73 11.51
N SER A 145 -2.42 7.71 11.55
CA SER A 145 -2.33 8.67 12.67
C SER A 145 -3.55 9.58 12.80
N LEU A 146 -4.28 9.81 11.72
CA LEU A 146 -5.52 10.58 11.75
C LEU A 146 -6.66 9.81 12.42
N VAL A 147 -6.59 8.49 12.53
CA VAL A 147 -7.72 7.66 13.01
C VAL A 147 -7.42 6.85 14.26
N THR A 148 -6.15 6.62 14.57
CA THR A 148 -5.72 5.97 15.81
C THR A 148 -4.42 6.56 16.35
N ASN A 149 -4.32 6.59 17.68
CA ASN A 149 -3.05 6.86 18.34
C ASN A 149 -2.15 5.63 18.28
N PHE A 150 -0.84 5.85 18.15
CA PHE A 150 0.15 4.80 18.29
C PHE A 150 1.51 5.36 18.70
N THR A 151 2.35 4.48 19.21
CA THR A 151 3.77 4.74 19.44
C THR A 151 4.60 4.06 18.35
N MET A 152 5.67 4.74 17.92
CA MET A 152 6.57 4.17 16.92
C MET A 152 7.37 3.02 17.56
N PRO A 153 7.30 1.78 17.03
CA PRO A 153 8.08 0.67 17.57
C PRO A 153 9.55 0.75 17.16
N ASN A 154 10.36 -0.21 17.63
CA ASN A 154 11.75 -0.38 17.18
C ASN A 154 11.79 -0.83 15.70
N HIS A 155 11.70 0.16 14.82
CA HIS A 155 11.56 -0.01 13.39
C HIS A 155 12.83 -0.55 12.72
N GLU A 156 14.02 -0.33 13.30
CA GLU A 156 15.27 -0.92 12.77
C GLU A 156 15.29 -2.45 12.89
N GLN A 157 14.87 -2.98 14.04
CA GLN A 157 14.80 -4.42 14.23
C GLN A 157 13.74 -5.04 13.31
N ILE A 158 12.59 -4.36 13.17
CA ILE A 158 11.52 -4.76 12.25
C ILE A 158 12.02 -4.79 10.80
N PHE A 159 12.76 -3.75 10.37
CA PHE A 159 13.35 -3.64 9.04
C PHE A 159 14.33 -4.78 8.75
N LYS A 160 15.29 -5.02 9.67
CA LYS A 160 16.26 -6.13 9.56
C LYS A 160 15.54 -7.48 9.44
N LYS A 161 14.50 -7.71 10.25
CA LYS A 161 13.71 -8.94 10.21
C LYS A 161 12.95 -9.10 8.89
N ALA A 162 12.35 -8.02 8.37
CA ALA A 162 11.66 -8.03 7.09
C ALA A 162 12.59 -8.42 5.93
N ILE A 163 13.83 -7.91 5.90
CA ILE A 163 14.85 -8.30 4.91
C ILE A 163 15.18 -9.80 5.00
N ILE A 164 15.39 -10.30 6.23
CA ILE A 164 15.71 -11.72 6.46
C ILE A 164 14.58 -12.62 5.92
N GLU A 165 13.33 -12.29 6.21
CA GLU A 165 12.19 -13.07 5.70
C GLU A 165 12.03 -12.91 4.17
N ALA A 166 12.22 -11.71 3.62
CA ALA A 166 12.10 -11.45 2.18
C ALA A 166 13.11 -12.27 1.36
N LYS A 167 14.34 -12.44 1.86
CA LYS A 167 15.38 -13.25 1.19
C LYS A 167 15.00 -14.72 1.00
N LYS A 168 14.09 -15.26 1.83
CA LYS A 168 13.63 -16.65 1.75
C LYS A 168 12.68 -16.89 0.58
N VAL A 169 12.05 -15.83 0.07
CA VAL A 169 11.02 -15.96 -0.96
C VAL A 169 11.65 -16.22 -2.32
N LYS A 170 11.12 -17.26 -3.00
CA LYS A 170 11.54 -17.68 -4.33
C LYS A 170 10.32 -17.81 -5.23
N PHE A 171 10.33 -17.10 -6.36
CA PHE A 171 9.24 -17.07 -7.33
C PHE A 171 9.54 -17.94 -8.53
N THR A 172 8.49 -18.34 -9.23
CA THR A 172 8.62 -19.08 -10.49
C THR A 172 7.68 -18.60 -11.58
N LYS A 173 6.41 -18.32 -11.24
CA LYS A 173 5.38 -17.93 -12.21
C LYS A 173 4.58 -16.75 -11.67
N ARG A 174 3.36 -17.03 -11.19
CA ARG A 174 2.40 -16.07 -10.63
C ARG A 174 2.54 -15.95 -9.12
N VAL A 175 2.17 -14.80 -8.59
CA VAL A 175 2.21 -14.52 -7.14
C VAL A 175 0.82 -14.11 -6.64
N PHE A 176 0.34 -14.76 -5.59
CA PHE A 176 -0.86 -14.37 -4.87
C PHE A 176 -0.46 -13.83 -3.50
N LEU A 177 -0.75 -12.56 -3.21
CA LEU A 177 -0.56 -11.96 -1.89
C LEU A 177 -1.89 -12.00 -1.14
N LEU A 178 -1.91 -12.68 0.01
CA LEU A 178 -3.11 -12.86 0.81
C LEU A 178 -2.99 -12.08 2.10
N GLY A 179 -4.06 -11.36 2.48
CA GLY A 179 -4.13 -10.65 3.76
C GLY A 179 -5.55 -10.60 4.31
N ASN A 180 -5.70 -10.11 5.54
CA ASN A 180 -6.99 -9.85 6.18
C ASN A 180 -7.12 -8.35 6.50
N LEU A 181 -8.05 -7.95 7.36
CA LEU A 181 -8.38 -6.55 7.66
C LEU A 181 -7.19 -5.56 7.56
N HIS A 182 -6.13 -5.75 8.36
CA HIS A 182 -4.98 -4.85 8.39
C HIS A 182 -3.91 -5.11 7.32
N THR A 183 -3.85 -6.32 6.77
CA THR A 183 -2.78 -6.76 5.86
C THR A 183 -3.22 -6.89 4.40
N TYR A 184 -4.52 -6.89 4.13
CA TYR A 184 -5.11 -6.82 2.80
C TYR A 184 -4.71 -5.56 2.03
N PRO A 185 -4.68 -4.35 2.65
CA PRO A 185 -4.15 -3.17 1.97
C PRO A 185 -2.67 -3.33 1.59
N LEU A 186 -1.89 -4.05 2.41
CA LEU A 186 -0.48 -4.34 2.16
C LEU A 186 -0.31 -5.42 1.08
N ALA A 187 -1.25 -6.35 0.95
CA ALA A 187 -1.30 -7.29 -0.16
C ALA A 187 -1.54 -6.55 -1.49
N MET A 188 -2.48 -5.60 -1.51
CA MET A 188 -2.74 -4.73 -2.66
C MET A 188 -1.49 -3.93 -3.05
N TYR A 189 -0.89 -3.23 -2.08
CA TYR A 189 0.33 -2.47 -2.31
C TYR A 189 1.49 -3.37 -2.78
N GLY A 190 1.68 -4.54 -2.17
CA GLY A 190 2.71 -5.49 -2.56
C GLY A 190 2.52 -6.01 -3.98
N ALA A 191 1.29 -6.32 -4.41
CA ALA A 191 0.99 -6.69 -5.79
C ALA A 191 1.36 -5.57 -6.77
N ALA A 192 1.05 -4.32 -6.44
CA ALA A 192 1.46 -3.16 -7.25
C ALA A 192 2.98 -3.11 -7.45
N LYS A 193 3.78 -3.41 -6.42
CA LYS A 193 5.25 -3.41 -6.56
C LYS A 193 5.75 -4.54 -7.46
N PHE A 194 5.06 -5.68 -7.51
CA PHE A 194 5.37 -6.73 -8.49
C PHE A 194 5.08 -6.27 -9.93
N TYR A 195 3.97 -5.57 -10.17
CA TYR A 195 3.65 -5.01 -11.49
C TYR A 195 4.73 -4.00 -11.92
N GLU A 196 5.06 -3.07 -11.03
CA GLU A 196 5.92 -1.92 -11.33
C GLU A 196 7.38 -2.29 -11.50
N LEU A 197 7.94 -3.12 -10.61
CA LEU A 197 9.37 -3.46 -10.65
C LEU A 197 9.64 -4.58 -11.65
N LEU A 198 8.77 -5.60 -11.68
CA LEU A 198 9.06 -6.85 -12.40
C LEU A 198 8.21 -7.05 -13.64
N GLY A 199 7.02 -6.44 -13.73
CA GLY A 199 6.01 -6.76 -14.74
C GLY A 199 5.38 -8.13 -14.52
N PHE A 200 5.32 -8.58 -13.27
CA PHE A 200 4.85 -9.92 -12.94
C PHE A 200 3.33 -9.99 -12.87
N ASP A 201 2.80 -11.16 -13.21
CA ASP A 201 1.42 -11.54 -12.93
C ASP A 201 1.27 -11.77 -11.41
N ALA A 202 0.71 -10.79 -10.72
CA ALA A 202 0.47 -10.81 -9.30
C ALA A 202 -1.01 -10.55 -9.00
N HIS A 203 -1.49 -11.08 -7.89
CA HIS A 203 -2.86 -10.97 -7.44
C HIS A 203 -2.85 -10.63 -5.94
N TYR A 204 -3.87 -9.93 -5.48
CA TYR A 204 -4.09 -9.69 -4.05
C TYR A 204 -5.53 -10.03 -3.69
N GLU A 205 -5.71 -10.77 -2.60
CA GLU A 205 -7.03 -11.25 -2.19
C GLU A 205 -7.13 -11.29 -0.66
N ARG A 206 -8.36 -11.24 -0.15
CA ARG A 206 -8.61 -11.60 1.24
C ARG A 206 -8.42 -13.11 1.41
N ILE A 207 -7.86 -13.54 2.55
CA ILE A 207 -7.53 -14.96 2.79
C ILE A 207 -8.75 -15.87 2.60
N GLU A 208 -9.91 -15.47 3.12
CA GLU A 208 -11.14 -16.24 2.97
C GLU A 208 -11.60 -16.27 1.51
N GLN A 209 -11.62 -15.11 0.84
CA GLN A 209 -12.09 -15.00 -0.55
C GLN A 209 -11.21 -15.80 -1.52
N PHE A 210 -9.90 -15.84 -1.27
CA PHE A 210 -9.01 -16.69 -2.04
C PHE A 210 -9.42 -18.17 -1.96
N SER A 211 -9.79 -18.65 -0.78
CA SER A 211 -10.23 -20.04 -0.62
C SER A 211 -11.53 -20.36 -1.36
N HIS A 212 -12.43 -19.38 -1.50
CA HIS A 212 -13.71 -19.52 -2.21
C HIS A 212 -13.64 -19.20 -3.71
N MET A 213 -12.64 -18.44 -4.16
CA MET A 213 -12.56 -17.92 -5.53
C MET A 213 -11.16 -18.13 -6.12
N GLY A 214 -10.17 -17.34 -5.70
CA GLY A 214 -8.83 -17.31 -6.32
C GLY A 214 -8.14 -18.67 -6.41
N LEU A 215 -8.40 -19.56 -5.44
CA LEU A 215 -7.85 -20.91 -5.37
C LEU A 215 -8.16 -21.75 -6.62
N PHE A 216 -9.32 -21.56 -7.26
CA PHE A 216 -9.67 -22.31 -8.47
C PHE A 216 -8.89 -21.86 -9.71
N SER A 217 -8.20 -20.72 -9.65
CA SER A 217 -7.41 -20.17 -10.77
C SER A 217 -5.92 -20.51 -10.69
N VAL A 218 -5.47 -21.12 -9.58
CA VAL A 218 -4.04 -21.38 -9.33
C VAL A 218 -3.54 -22.56 -10.15
N LYS A 219 -2.24 -22.55 -10.44
CA LYS A 219 -1.54 -23.66 -11.11
C LYS A 219 -0.40 -24.16 -10.24
N LYS A 220 -0.04 -25.43 -10.41
CA LYS A 220 1.13 -26.04 -9.75
C LYS A 220 2.38 -25.16 -9.98
N GLY A 221 3.07 -24.84 -8.89
CA GLY A 221 4.24 -23.97 -8.89
C GLY A 221 3.96 -22.47 -8.74
N ASP A 222 2.70 -22.03 -8.73
CA ASP A 222 2.36 -20.66 -8.36
C ASP A 222 2.73 -20.39 -6.90
N THR A 223 3.02 -19.12 -6.61
CA THR A 223 3.50 -18.69 -5.30
C THR A 223 2.36 -18.02 -4.52
N VAL A 224 2.16 -18.42 -3.28
CA VAL A 224 1.23 -17.79 -2.35
C VAL A 224 2.03 -17.18 -1.21
N ILE A 225 1.87 -15.88 -0.97
CA ILE A 225 2.46 -15.16 0.14
C ILE A 225 1.34 -14.80 1.11
N LEU A 226 1.38 -15.36 2.32
CA LEU A 226 0.39 -15.11 3.35
C LEU A 226 0.88 -14.01 4.31
N LEU A 227 0.36 -12.80 4.16
CA LEU A 227 0.66 -11.64 5.01
C LEU A 227 -0.18 -11.70 6.29
N GLU A 228 -0.01 -12.75 7.09
CA GLU A 228 -0.74 -12.91 8.34
C GLU A 228 0.09 -13.74 9.32
N GLU A 229 -0.16 -13.55 10.62
CA GLU A 229 0.44 -14.37 11.66
C GLU A 229 -0.02 -15.83 11.58
N LYS A 230 0.75 -16.71 12.22
CA LYS A 230 0.39 -18.13 12.33
C LYS A 230 -0.77 -18.28 13.29
N ASN A 231 -1.85 -18.86 12.80
CA ASN A 231 -3.00 -19.30 13.59
C ASN A 231 -3.46 -20.68 13.05
N PRO A 232 -4.32 -21.42 13.79
CA PRO A 232 -4.73 -22.77 13.39
C PRO A 232 -5.33 -22.84 11.97
N HIS A 233 -6.15 -21.85 11.60
CA HIS A 233 -6.73 -21.75 10.26
C HIS A 233 -5.63 -21.63 9.18
N ASN A 234 -4.70 -20.69 9.36
CA ASN A 234 -3.61 -20.43 8.42
C ASN A 234 -2.63 -21.61 8.32
N VAL A 235 -2.39 -22.35 9.42
CA VAL A 235 -1.59 -23.58 9.40
C VAL A 235 -2.22 -24.63 8.47
N GLN A 236 -3.54 -24.82 8.58
CA GLN A 236 -4.27 -25.75 7.73
C GLN A 236 -4.31 -25.28 6.27
N LEU A 237 -4.54 -23.99 6.03
CA LEU A 237 -4.49 -23.39 4.69
C LEU A 237 -3.12 -23.64 4.04
N VAL A 238 -2.03 -23.30 4.71
CA VAL A 238 -0.65 -23.51 4.20
C VAL A 238 -0.41 -24.98 3.86
N LYS A 239 -0.86 -25.91 4.72
CA LYS A 239 -0.74 -27.36 4.49
C LYS A 239 -1.50 -27.77 3.23
N ASN A 240 -2.74 -27.33 3.06
CA ASN A 240 -3.58 -27.67 1.91
C ASN A 240 -3.02 -27.10 0.60
N LEU A 241 -2.60 -25.83 0.60
CA LEU A 241 -2.00 -25.19 -0.57
C LEU A 241 -0.70 -25.87 -1.02
N LYS A 242 0.15 -26.30 -0.07
CA LYS A 242 1.34 -27.08 -0.39
C LYS A 242 1.01 -28.44 -1.00
N LYS A 243 -0.05 -29.12 -0.56
CA LYS A 243 -0.50 -30.39 -1.17
C LYS A 243 -0.92 -30.22 -2.63
N LEU A 244 -1.47 -29.06 -2.99
CA LEU A 244 -1.78 -28.70 -4.38
C LEU A 244 -0.53 -28.35 -5.22
N GLY A 245 0.67 -28.43 -4.63
CA GLY A 245 1.94 -28.12 -5.30
C GLY A 245 2.21 -26.63 -5.45
N LEU A 246 1.60 -25.78 -4.61
CA LEU A 246 1.88 -24.35 -4.54
C LEU A 246 3.10 -24.08 -3.66
N LYS A 247 3.82 -22.99 -3.98
CA LYS A 247 4.92 -22.48 -3.16
C LYS A 247 4.36 -21.49 -2.15
N VAL A 248 4.20 -21.93 -0.91
CA VAL A 248 3.57 -21.11 0.13
C VAL A 248 4.62 -20.52 1.07
N PHE A 249 4.64 -19.19 1.16
CA PHE A 249 5.49 -18.42 2.07
C PHE A 249 4.62 -17.66 3.06
N GLN A 250 4.89 -17.87 4.34
CA GLN A 250 4.30 -17.08 5.42
C GLN A 250 5.47 -16.48 6.22
N PRO A 251 5.79 -15.19 6.04
CA PRO A 251 6.89 -14.57 6.76
C PRO A 251 6.62 -14.57 8.27
N ILE A 252 7.68 -14.81 9.06
CA ILE A 252 7.56 -14.93 10.51
C ILE A 252 7.71 -13.56 11.17
N ILE A 253 6.65 -13.11 11.82
CA ILE A 253 6.63 -11.94 12.71
C ILE A 253 6.46 -12.38 14.17
N THR A 254 7.09 -11.67 15.10
CA THR A 254 7.13 -12.03 16.54
C THR A 254 6.36 -11.04 17.42
N THR A 255 5.44 -10.27 16.85
CA THR A 255 4.69 -9.24 17.58
C THR A 255 3.24 -9.18 17.11
N SER A 256 2.33 -9.00 18.08
CA SER A 256 0.90 -8.77 17.87
C SER A 256 0.56 -7.28 17.70
N ASN A 257 1.52 -6.36 17.92
CA ASN A 257 1.31 -4.92 17.76
C ASN A 257 1.04 -4.59 16.28
N LYS A 258 -0.11 -3.98 15.99
CA LYS A 258 -0.57 -3.74 14.61
C LYS A 258 0.30 -2.75 13.83
N ILE A 259 0.90 -1.76 14.48
CA ILE A 259 1.86 -0.86 13.80
C ILE A 259 3.15 -1.59 13.47
N SER A 260 3.66 -2.42 14.38
CA SER A 260 4.82 -3.26 14.09
C SER A 260 4.55 -4.24 12.95
N GLN A 261 3.35 -4.83 12.89
CA GLN A 261 2.89 -5.68 11.78
C GLN A 261 2.83 -4.88 10.47
N PHE A 262 2.22 -3.69 10.48
CA PHE A 262 2.15 -2.80 9.33
C PHE A 262 3.54 -2.46 8.77
N LEU A 263 4.48 -2.03 9.63
CA LEU A 263 5.84 -1.70 9.21
C LEU A 263 6.56 -2.92 8.63
N PHE A 264 6.47 -4.06 9.32
CA PHE A 264 7.08 -5.30 8.88
C PHE A 264 6.62 -5.71 7.47
N TYR A 265 5.29 -5.77 7.26
CA TYR A 265 4.73 -6.18 5.98
C TYR A 265 4.95 -5.13 4.88
N THR A 266 5.01 -3.84 5.21
CA THR A 266 5.41 -2.79 4.27
C THR A 266 6.84 -3.00 3.78
N PHE A 267 7.81 -3.17 4.68
CA PHE A 267 9.19 -3.43 4.29
C PHE A 267 9.34 -4.76 3.55
N PHE A 268 8.65 -5.81 4.01
CA PHE A 268 8.70 -7.12 3.39
C PHE A 268 8.18 -7.08 1.95
N THR A 269 7.02 -6.46 1.70
CA THR A 269 6.40 -6.37 0.37
C THR A 269 7.18 -5.47 -0.59
N GLN A 270 7.98 -4.53 -0.09
CA GLN A 270 8.93 -3.74 -0.89
C GLN A 270 10.20 -4.54 -1.23
N MET A 271 10.77 -5.22 -0.23
CA MET A 271 12.04 -5.95 -0.37
C MET A 271 11.92 -7.17 -1.29
N VAL A 272 10.80 -7.87 -1.23
CA VAL A 272 10.56 -9.08 -2.01
C VAL A 272 10.74 -8.86 -3.53
N PRO A 273 10.00 -7.95 -4.20
CA PRO A 273 10.18 -7.69 -5.62
C PRO A 273 11.51 -7.01 -5.93
N LEU A 274 12.06 -6.17 -5.04
CA LEU A 274 13.39 -5.58 -5.21
C LEU A 274 14.48 -6.65 -5.31
N LEU A 275 14.51 -7.60 -4.37
CA LEU A 275 15.52 -8.66 -4.35
C LEU A 275 15.45 -9.52 -5.60
N GLU A 276 14.25 -9.86 -6.07
CA GLU A 276 14.07 -10.61 -7.31
C GLU A 276 14.52 -9.81 -8.54
N THR A 277 14.26 -8.50 -8.56
CA THR A 277 14.71 -7.60 -9.63
C THR A 277 16.24 -7.56 -9.71
N LYS A 278 16.91 -7.48 -8.55
CA LYS A 278 18.38 -7.54 -8.44
C LYS A 278 18.94 -8.90 -8.86
N ARG A 279 18.31 -10.02 -8.49
CA ARG A 279 18.70 -11.37 -8.96
C ARG A 279 18.66 -11.47 -10.48
N LYS A 280 17.67 -10.84 -11.12
CA LYS A 280 17.53 -10.75 -12.59
C LYS A 280 18.45 -9.69 -13.24
N LYS A 281 19.30 -9.02 -12.46
CA LYS A 281 20.22 -7.96 -12.93
C LYS A 281 19.52 -6.82 -13.67
N LYS A 282 18.23 -6.57 -13.37
CA LYS A 282 17.48 -5.45 -13.94
C LYS A 282 17.93 -4.15 -13.27
N THR A 283 18.17 -3.13 -14.09
CA THR A 283 18.60 -1.81 -13.62
C THR A 283 17.43 -0.86 -13.42
N ASP A 284 16.36 -1.06 -14.19
CA ASP A 284 15.21 -0.17 -14.21
C ASP A 284 13.91 -0.89 -13.89
N CYS A 285 13.01 -0.15 -13.24
CA CYS A 285 11.64 -0.61 -13.00
C CYS A 285 10.96 -0.95 -14.33
N HIS A 286 10.14 -1.99 -14.32
CA HIS A 286 9.40 -2.40 -15.50
C HIS A 286 8.48 -1.28 -16.05
N PHE A 287 7.82 -0.50 -15.20
CA PHE A 287 6.96 0.60 -15.67
C PHE A 287 7.74 1.73 -16.36
N VAL A 288 9.03 1.91 -16.02
CA VAL A 288 9.89 2.93 -16.64
C VAL A 288 10.26 2.52 -18.06
N THR A 289 10.54 1.23 -18.25
CA THR A 289 10.91 0.66 -19.55
C THR A 289 9.69 0.43 -20.45
N SER A 290 8.50 0.22 -19.86
CA SER A 290 7.23 0.00 -20.57
C SER A 290 6.53 1.31 -20.98
N LYS A 291 7.21 2.13 -21.79
CA LYS A 291 6.76 3.49 -22.15
C LYS A 291 5.32 3.56 -22.71
N ASN A 292 4.93 2.61 -23.55
CA ASN A 292 3.60 2.58 -24.17
C ASN A 292 2.50 2.33 -23.13
N LEU A 293 2.68 1.33 -22.26
CA LEU A 293 1.74 1.04 -21.17
C LEU A 293 1.65 2.22 -20.20
N ARG A 294 2.79 2.84 -19.89
CA ARG A 294 2.82 4.03 -19.03
C ARG A 294 2.06 5.19 -19.65
N LYS A 295 2.24 5.47 -20.95
CA LYS A 295 1.50 6.53 -21.63
C LYS A 295 -0.01 6.30 -21.55
N VAL A 296 -0.47 5.10 -21.88
CA VAL A 296 -1.90 4.74 -21.78
C VAL A 296 -2.39 4.90 -20.33
N SER A 297 -1.60 4.49 -19.35
CA SER A 297 -1.91 4.70 -17.93
C SER A 297 -2.01 6.19 -17.57
N ASP A 298 -1.08 7.02 -18.01
CA ASP A 298 -1.08 8.46 -17.73
C ASP A 298 -2.31 9.14 -18.35
N ASP A 299 -2.65 8.80 -19.60
CA ASP A 299 -3.83 9.31 -20.33
C ASP A 299 -5.16 8.92 -19.65
N MET A 300 -5.19 7.83 -18.89
CA MET A 300 -6.37 7.41 -18.10
C MET A 300 -6.49 8.13 -16.75
N ILE A 301 -5.40 8.70 -16.22
CA ILE A 301 -5.31 9.19 -14.83
C ILE A 301 -5.28 10.73 -14.73
N TYR A 302 -4.55 11.40 -15.64
CA TYR A 302 -4.16 12.81 -15.53
C TYR A 302 -4.77 13.74 -16.58
#